data_AF-F0WTL5-F1
#
_entry.id   AF-F0WTL5-F1
#
_cell.length_a   1.000
_cell.length_b   1.000
_cell.length_c   1.000
_cell.angle_alpha   90.00
_cell.angle_beta   90.00
_cell.angle_gamma   90.00
#
_symmetry.space_group_name_H-M   'P 1'
#
loop_
_entity.id
_entity.type
_entity.pdbx_description
1 polymer ?
#
loop_
_entity_poly.entity_id
_entity_poly.type
_entity_poly.pdbx_seq_one_letter_code
_entity_poly.pdbx_strand_id
1 'polypeptide(L)'
;MDLYEGFELPKAENRPIVTKQFAPTSALLDPIADVPHSNSQSKRKRLTKDFDLDFSLLKLQRCMKSPSRFPKASELFCQLMDSHLNANTTSQFSACVHTFMTQDLVAKWSGSLALYKLTVRILKDKKSLHVDAGVAKNWTFAAITHYDLHTDDTYVFARATKVIRERAENITEKSFYQGEKCELELLMSLIKTLVKKHSILWAKTAVESVVSVATSKRAYFPEKQRQELDEWTACIQNRNNAADKQRYSSLRRNITEQHSMEFSQAKAVIGKSFHPLSNKQ
;
A
#
# COMPACT_ATOMS: atom_id res chain seq x y z
N MET A 1 -2.90 1.35 25.20
CA MET A 1 -3.28 2.66 24.62
C MET A 1 -3.79 2.41 23.22
N ASP A 2 -5.05 2.74 22.95
CA ASP A 2 -5.68 2.58 21.63
C ASP A 2 -5.38 3.84 20.81
N LEU A 3 -4.56 3.71 19.76
CA LEU A 3 -4.05 4.83 18.95
C LEU A 3 -5.11 5.45 18.01
N TYR A 4 -6.36 5.00 18.09
CA TYR A 4 -7.44 5.36 17.16
C TYR A 4 -8.67 5.97 17.83
N GLU A 5 -8.60 6.32 19.11
CA GLU A 5 -9.67 7.06 19.79
C GLU A 5 -9.54 8.55 19.48
N GLY A 6 -10.42 9.11 18.64
CA GLY A 6 -10.60 10.57 18.51
C GLY A 6 -10.32 11.25 17.16
N PHE A 7 -10.09 10.53 16.05
CA PHE A 7 -9.88 11.18 14.74
C PHE A 7 -11.13 11.15 13.86
N GLU A 8 -11.77 12.31 13.68
CA GLU A 8 -12.82 12.51 12.66
C GLU A 8 -12.22 12.54 11.25
N LEU A 9 -12.89 11.85 10.31
CA LEU A 9 -12.51 11.77 8.90
C LEU A 9 -12.84 13.09 8.16
N PRO A 10 -11.98 13.58 7.25
CA PRO A 10 -12.30 14.77 6.46
C PRO A 10 -13.45 14.50 5.47
N LYS A 11 -14.41 15.43 5.41
CA LYS A 11 -15.52 15.41 4.45
C LYS A 11 -14.98 15.69 3.04
N ALA A 12 -15.36 14.83 2.10
CA ALA A 12 -14.97 14.93 0.70
C ALA A 12 -15.78 16.01 -0.01
N GLU A 13 -15.28 17.24 -0.03
CA GLU A 13 -15.68 18.25 -1.00
C GLU A 13 -14.42 18.77 -1.70
N ASN A 14 -14.54 18.92 -3.03
CA ASN A 14 -13.56 19.47 -3.96
C ASN A 14 -12.50 18.49 -4.53
N ARG A 15 -12.93 17.66 -5.49
CA ARG A 15 -12.07 17.30 -6.63
C ARG A 15 -12.72 17.81 -7.93
N PRO A 16 -11.99 18.55 -8.78
CA PRO A 16 -12.50 18.99 -10.07
C PRO A 16 -12.57 17.81 -11.07
N ILE A 17 -13.67 17.74 -11.80
CA ILE A 17 -13.93 16.79 -12.88
C ILE A 17 -13.17 17.28 -14.13
N VAL A 18 -12.25 16.47 -14.65
CA VAL A 18 -11.63 16.72 -15.97
C VAL A 18 -12.46 16.02 -17.03
N THR A 19 -13.30 16.80 -17.70
CA THR A 19 -14.06 16.45 -18.91
C THR A 19 -13.11 16.40 -20.11
N LYS A 20 -12.98 15.25 -20.78
CA LYS A 20 -12.39 15.20 -22.13
C LYS A 20 -13.52 15.36 -23.16
N GLN A 21 -13.56 16.54 -23.76
CA GLN A 21 -14.31 16.87 -24.96
C GLN A 21 -13.63 16.25 -26.19
N PHE A 22 -14.41 15.71 -27.12
CA PHE A 22 -14.03 15.58 -28.53
C PHE A 22 -15.13 16.22 -29.37
N ALA A 23 -14.73 17.13 -30.25
CA ALA A 23 -15.56 17.87 -31.20
C ALA A 23 -15.44 17.24 -32.62
N PRO A 24 -16.33 17.60 -33.57
CA PRO A 24 -16.82 16.69 -34.63
C PRO A 24 -16.25 17.00 -36.03
N THR A 25 -16.44 16.06 -36.96
CA THR A 25 -16.31 16.30 -38.42
C THR A 25 -17.45 15.60 -39.19
N SER A 26 -18.32 16.39 -39.81
CA SER A 26 -19.31 16.04 -40.85
C SER A 26 -18.61 16.06 -42.23
N ALA A 27 -19.04 15.50 -43.37
CA ALA A 27 -20.29 15.03 -43.99
C ALA A 27 -19.88 14.08 -45.18
N LEU A 28 -20.70 13.23 -45.84
CA LEU A 28 -21.90 13.47 -46.67
C LEU A 28 -22.54 12.11 -47.13
N LEU A 29 -23.89 12.05 -47.15
CA LEU A 29 -24.85 11.50 -48.16
C LEU A 29 -24.71 10.02 -48.64
N ASP A 30 -25.73 9.15 -48.78
CA ASP A 30 -27.21 9.19 -48.69
C ASP A 30 -27.76 7.70 -48.77
N PRO A 31 -29.08 7.38 -48.93
CA PRO A 31 -29.89 6.60 -47.97
C PRO A 31 -30.32 5.18 -48.44
N ILE A 32 -31.01 4.41 -47.57
CA ILE A 32 -32.23 3.57 -47.82
C ILE A 32 -32.34 2.36 -46.83
N ALA A 33 -33.59 2.14 -46.38
CA ALA A 33 -34.25 0.92 -45.88
C ALA A 33 -34.36 0.65 -44.36
N ASP A 34 -35.62 0.79 -43.92
CA ASP A 34 -36.32 0.25 -42.74
C ASP A 34 -35.89 -1.15 -42.28
N VAL A 35 -35.56 -1.27 -40.98
CA VAL A 35 -35.85 -2.47 -40.15
C VAL A 35 -36.11 -2.01 -38.70
N PRO A 36 -37.21 -2.43 -38.03
CA PRO A 36 -37.61 -1.90 -36.74
C PRO A 36 -36.74 -2.46 -35.59
N HIS A 37 -36.08 -1.57 -34.85
CA HIS A 37 -35.41 -1.94 -33.61
C HIS A 37 -36.43 -2.22 -32.50
N SER A 38 -36.52 -3.51 -32.17
CA SER A 38 -37.20 -4.06 -31.00
C SER A 38 -36.79 -3.32 -29.72
N ASN A 39 -37.77 -2.60 -29.18
CA ASN A 39 -37.81 -2.08 -27.82
C ASN A 39 -37.67 -3.24 -26.82
N SER A 40 -36.45 -3.55 -26.38
CA SER A 40 -36.23 -4.38 -25.19
C SER A 40 -35.91 -3.48 -24.00
N GLN A 41 -36.93 -2.76 -23.55
CA GLN A 41 -36.97 -2.21 -22.19
C GLN A 41 -36.74 -3.37 -21.22
N SER A 42 -35.53 -3.45 -20.68
CA SER A 42 -35.19 -4.36 -19.60
C SER A 42 -35.97 -3.87 -18.38
N LYS A 43 -37.18 -4.41 -18.20
CA LYS A 43 -38.03 -4.18 -17.04
C LYS A 43 -37.22 -4.48 -15.79
N ARG A 44 -36.78 -3.42 -15.12
CA ARG A 44 -36.21 -3.47 -13.77
C ARG A 44 -37.32 -4.02 -12.87
N LYS A 45 -37.32 -5.34 -12.66
CA LYS A 45 -38.22 -6.00 -11.72
C LYS A 45 -37.94 -5.39 -10.35
N ARG A 46 -38.80 -4.47 -9.91
CA ARG A 46 -38.88 -4.05 -8.51
C ARG A 46 -39.18 -5.31 -7.72
N LEU A 47 -38.20 -5.77 -6.94
CA LEU A 47 -38.37 -6.90 -6.03
C LEU A 47 -39.06 -6.36 -4.78
N THR A 48 -40.37 -6.49 -4.72
CA THR A 48 -41.18 -6.30 -3.50
C THR A 48 -41.76 -7.65 -3.10
N LYS A 49 -41.01 -8.40 -2.29
CA LYS A 49 -41.45 -9.42 -1.33
C LYS A 49 -40.19 -9.89 -0.60
N ASP A 50 -40.14 -9.63 0.70
CA ASP A 50 -39.16 -10.04 1.71
C ASP A 50 -37.73 -10.22 1.18
N PHE A 51 -36.91 -9.18 1.37
CA PHE A 51 -35.48 -9.31 1.11
C PHE A 51 -34.91 -10.41 2.00
N ASP A 52 -34.67 -11.57 1.40
CA ASP A 52 -34.04 -12.71 2.06
C ASP A 52 -32.53 -12.41 2.20
N LEU A 53 -32.18 -11.95 3.39
CA LEU A 53 -30.81 -11.62 3.76
C LEU A 53 -29.92 -12.88 3.73
N ASP A 54 -30.40 -14.01 4.21
CA ASP A 54 -29.62 -15.25 4.28
C ASP A 54 -29.29 -15.78 2.88
N PHE A 55 -30.28 -15.79 1.98
CA PHE A 55 -30.04 -16.16 0.58
C PHE A 55 -29.05 -15.21 -0.10
N SER A 56 -29.15 -13.91 0.18
CA SER A 56 -28.25 -12.90 -0.38
C SER A 56 -26.81 -13.07 0.12
N LEU A 57 -26.64 -13.33 1.42
CA LEU A 57 -25.34 -13.57 2.05
C LEU A 57 -24.68 -14.85 1.52
N LEU A 58 -25.43 -15.94 1.38
CA LEU A 58 -24.92 -17.20 0.81
C LEU A 58 -24.45 -17.01 -0.65
N LYS A 59 -25.22 -16.28 -1.45
CA LYS A 59 -24.86 -15.97 -2.84
C LYS A 59 -23.59 -15.13 -2.91
N LEU A 60 -23.47 -14.10 -2.06
CA LEU A 60 -22.28 -13.26 -2.00
C LEU A 60 -21.07 -14.05 -1.54
N GLN A 61 -21.19 -14.88 -0.51
CA GLN A 61 -20.12 -15.73 -0.01
C GLN A 61 -19.52 -16.62 -1.13
N ARG A 62 -20.35 -17.18 -2.01
CA ARG A 62 -19.88 -17.94 -3.17
C ARG A 62 -19.13 -17.06 -4.18
N CYS A 63 -19.61 -15.84 -4.42
CA CYS A 63 -18.96 -14.88 -5.30
C CYS A 63 -17.63 -14.36 -4.72
N MET A 64 -17.48 -14.25 -3.40
CA MET A 64 -16.25 -13.81 -2.73
C MET A 64 -15.07 -14.77 -3.02
N LYS A 65 -15.34 -16.07 -3.16
CA LYS A 65 -14.29 -17.06 -3.48
C LYS A 65 -13.80 -16.97 -4.93
N SER A 66 -14.51 -16.28 -5.81
CA SER A 66 -14.22 -16.21 -7.24
C SER A 66 -13.36 -14.98 -7.57
N PRO A 67 -12.20 -15.15 -8.23
CA PRO A 67 -11.25 -14.05 -8.45
C PRO A 67 -11.86 -12.91 -9.29
N SER A 68 -12.63 -13.23 -10.32
CA SER A 68 -13.25 -12.22 -11.19
C SER A 68 -14.43 -11.49 -10.55
N ARG A 69 -15.06 -12.09 -9.53
CA ARG A 69 -16.30 -11.57 -8.94
C ARG A 69 -16.10 -10.92 -7.58
N PHE A 70 -14.98 -11.19 -6.90
CA PHE A 70 -14.69 -10.66 -5.58
C PHE A 70 -14.77 -9.13 -5.48
N PRO A 71 -14.23 -8.30 -6.41
CA PRO A 71 -14.32 -6.85 -6.27
C PRO A 71 -15.77 -6.35 -6.23
N LYS A 72 -16.64 -6.92 -7.07
CA LYS A 72 -18.06 -6.55 -7.07
C LYS A 72 -18.82 -7.14 -5.88
N ALA A 73 -18.52 -8.38 -5.51
CA ALA A 73 -19.15 -9.04 -4.37
C ALA A 73 -18.82 -8.34 -3.04
N SER A 74 -17.55 -7.92 -2.86
CA SER A 74 -17.10 -7.17 -1.67
C SER A 74 -17.78 -5.82 -1.55
N GLU A 75 -17.92 -5.09 -2.65
CA GLU A 75 -18.67 -3.83 -2.67
C GLU A 75 -20.14 -4.03 -2.29
N LEU A 76 -20.82 -5.02 -2.90
CA LEU A 76 -22.22 -5.33 -2.59
C LEU A 76 -22.41 -5.76 -1.14
N PHE A 77 -21.46 -6.54 -0.59
CA PHE A 77 -21.48 -6.94 0.80
C PHE A 77 -21.35 -5.74 1.76
N CYS A 78 -20.46 -4.80 1.46
CA CYS A 78 -20.35 -3.56 2.23
C CYS A 78 -21.68 -2.77 2.22
N GLN A 79 -22.31 -2.65 1.05
CA GLN A 79 -23.62 -1.98 0.91
C GLN A 79 -24.72 -2.67 1.72
N LEU A 80 -24.72 -4.01 1.74
CA LEU A 80 -25.67 -4.77 2.56
C LEU A 80 -25.41 -4.56 4.06
N MET A 81 -24.15 -4.54 4.50
CA MET A 81 -23.82 -4.21 5.88
C MET A 81 -24.28 -2.80 6.24
N ASP A 82 -24.04 -1.81 5.37
CA ASP A 82 -24.48 -0.43 5.60
C ASP A 82 -25.99 -0.28 5.72
N SER A 83 -26.75 -1.12 5.02
CA SER A 83 -28.21 -1.02 4.97
C SER A 83 -28.92 -1.90 6.01
N HIS A 84 -28.34 -3.04 6.37
CA HIS A 84 -29.04 -4.09 7.10
C HIS A 84 -28.34 -4.58 8.37
N LEU A 85 -27.14 -4.10 8.72
CA LEU A 85 -26.47 -4.50 9.96
C LEU A 85 -27.17 -3.86 11.17
N ASN A 86 -27.76 -4.71 12.02
CA ASN A 86 -28.41 -4.32 13.27
C ASN A 86 -28.32 -5.48 14.28
N ALA A 87 -28.85 -5.29 15.49
CA ALA A 87 -28.78 -6.30 16.56
C ALA A 87 -29.31 -7.70 16.15
N ASN A 88 -30.31 -7.75 15.26
CA ASN A 88 -30.95 -9.01 14.85
C ASN A 88 -30.18 -9.73 13.74
N THR A 89 -29.48 -8.98 12.87
CA THR A 89 -28.76 -9.51 11.69
C THR A 89 -27.26 -9.67 11.94
N THR A 90 -26.75 -9.16 13.05
CA THR A 90 -25.30 -9.16 13.38
C THR A 90 -24.72 -10.58 13.39
N SER A 91 -25.45 -11.57 13.90
CA SER A 91 -25.02 -12.98 13.90
C SER A 91 -24.84 -13.54 12.49
N GLN A 92 -25.76 -13.23 11.57
CA GLN A 92 -25.69 -13.65 10.16
C GLN A 92 -24.48 -13.03 9.45
N PHE A 93 -24.26 -11.72 9.63
CA PHE A 93 -23.10 -11.03 9.06
C PHE A 93 -21.78 -11.55 9.65
N SER A 94 -21.71 -11.75 10.97
CA SER A 94 -20.52 -12.30 11.64
C SER A 94 -20.19 -13.69 11.10
N ALA A 95 -21.18 -14.60 11.04
CA ALA A 95 -21.01 -15.94 10.47
C ALA A 95 -20.54 -15.88 9.00
N CYS A 96 -21.13 -15.00 8.19
CA CYS A 96 -20.72 -14.81 6.80
C CYS A 96 -19.25 -14.37 6.69
N VAL A 97 -18.86 -13.33 7.44
CA VAL A 97 -17.48 -12.81 7.49
C VAL A 97 -16.49 -13.91 7.86
N HIS A 98 -16.76 -14.66 8.94
CA HIS A 98 -15.89 -15.76 9.37
C HIS A 98 -15.76 -16.87 8.32
N THR A 99 -16.79 -17.06 7.48
CA THR A 99 -16.76 -18.13 6.48
C THR A 99 -16.01 -17.75 5.21
N PHE A 100 -15.99 -16.47 4.80
CA PHE A 100 -15.28 -16.06 3.58
C PHE A 100 -13.92 -15.38 3.86
N MET A 101 -13.72 -14.72 4.99
CA MET A 101 -12.43 -14.08 5.35
C MET A 101 -11.41 -15.12 5.84
N THR A 102 -11.13 -16.11 4.99
CA THR A 102 -10.10 -17.11 5.24
C THR A 102 -8.71 -16.50 4.99
N GLN A 103 -7.68 -17.10 5.59
CA GLN A 103 -6.29 -16.69 5.37
C GLN A 103 -5.91 -16.73 3.88
N ASP A 104 -6.34 -17.75 3.14
CA ASP A 104 -6.08 -17.86 1.70
C ASP A 104 -6.69 -16.71 0.89
N LEU A 105 -7.92 -16.30 1.22
CA LEU A 105 -8.58 -15.19 0.55
C LEU A 105 -7.84 -13.88 0.84
N VAL A 106 -7.49 -13.66 2.11
CA VAL A 106 -6.75 -12.47 2.55
C VAL A 106 -5.36 -12.41 1.90
N ALA A 107 -4.63 -13.52 1.86
CA ALA A 107 -3.31 -13.59 1.21
C ALA A 107 -3.42 -13.32 -0.31
N LYS A 108 -4.42 -13.92 -0.97
CA LYS A 108 -4.63 -13.75 -2.41
C LYS A 108 -4.97 -12.31 -2.82
N TRP A 109 -5.75 -11.62 -1.99
CA TRP A 109 -6.22 -10.26 -2.27
C TRP A 109 -5.47 -9.17 -1.51
N SER A 110 -4.40 -9.55 -0.83
CA SER A 110 -3.51 -8.67 -0.07
C SER A 110 -3.07 -7.49 -0.94
N GLY A 111 -3.17 -6.27 -0.42
CA GLY A 111 -2.84 -5.04 -1.17
C GLY A 111 -3.86 -4.60 -2.23
N SER A 112 -4.99 -5.29 -2.42
CA SER A 112 -6.03 -4.87 -3.35
C SER A 112 -6.99 -3.84 -2.75
N LEU A 113 -7.50 -2.92 -3.58
CA LEU A 113 -8.51 -1.93 -3.17
C LEU A 113 -9.81 -2.59 -2.67
N ALA A 114 -10.19 -3.73 -3.25
CA ALA A 114 -11.40 -4.46 -2.86
C ALA A 114 -11.28 -5.01 -1.43
N LEU A 115 -10.17 -5.67 -1.11
CA LEU A 115 -9.91 -6.19 0.23
C LEU A 115 -9.75 -5.04 1.24
N TYR A 116 -9.07 -3.95 0.85
CA TYR A 116 -8.95 -2.73 1.65
C TYR A 116 -10.31 -2.21 2.09
N LYS A 117 -11.21 -1.91 1.14
CA LYS A 117 -12.54 -1.34 1.44
C LYS A 117 -13.37 -2.27 2.31
N LEU A 118 -13.36 -3.57 1.99
CA LEU A 118 -14.07 -4.59 2.76
C LEU A 118 -13.58 -4.67 4.21
N THR A 119 -12.26 -4.67 4.38
CA THR A 119 -11.63 -4.79 5.71
C THR A 119 -11.90 -3.56 6.55
N VAL A 120 -11.73 -2.36 5.99
CA VAL A 120 -12.06 -1.09 6.67
C VAL A 120 -13.52 -1.09 7.12
N ARG A 121 -14.44 -1.53 6.25
CA ARG A 121 -15.86 -1.59 6.58
C ARG A 121 -16.15 -2.58 7.70
N ILE A 122 -15.61 -3.79 7.64
CA ILE A 122 -15.81 -4.82 8.69
C ILE A 122 -15.24 -4.32 10.02
N LEU A 123 -14.05 -3.73 10.01
CA LEU A 123 -13.36 -3.27 11.22
C LEU A 123 -14.08 -2.11 11.92
N LYS A 124 -14.85 -1.30 11.18
CA LYS A 124 -15.72 -0.26 11.76
C LYS A 124 -16.70 -0.84 12.79
N ASP A 125 -17.23 -2.04 12.54
CA ASP A 125 -18.19 -2.73 13.40
C ASP A 125 -17.59 -3.98 14.07
N LYS A 126 -16.26 -4.01 14.29
CA LYS A 126 -15.53 -5.18 14.83
C LYS A 126 -16.09 -5.70 16.15
N LYS A 127 -16.58 -4.81 17.02
CA LYS A 127 -17.13 -5.15 18.34
C LYS A 127 -18.46 -5.90 18.18
N SER A 128 -19.34 -5.39 17.32
CA SER A 128 -20.63 -6.02 17.02
C SER A 128 -20.43 -7.37 16.32
N LEU A 129 -19.48 -7.46 15.40
CA LEU A 129 -19.20 -8.68 14.63
C LEU A 129 -18.38 -9.72 15.40
N HIS A 130 -17.97 -9.44 16.64
CA HIS A 130 -17.13 -10.31 17.47
C HIS A 130 -15.82 -10.76 16.79
N VAL A 131 -15.19 -9.86 16.02
CA VAL A 131 -13.92 -10.16 15.36
C VAL A 131 -12.79 -10.15 16.40
N ASP A 132 -12.09 -11.28 16.52
CA ASP A 132 -10.93 -11.42 17.40
C ASP A 132 -9.85 -10.35 17.12
N ALA A 133 -9.19 -9.87 18.17
CA ALA A 133 -8.21 -8.79 18.08
C ALA A 133 -6.96 -9.20 17.27
N GLY A 134 -6.52 -10.46 17.37
CA GLY A 134 -5.41 -11.01 16.59
C GLY A 134 -5.78 -11.12 15.11
N VAL A 135 -6.98 -11.64 14.82
CA VAL A 135 -7.53 -11.72 13.45
C VAL A 135 -7.66 -10.32 12.83
N ALA A 136 -8.21 -9.36 13.57
CA ALA A 136 -8.34 -7.98 13.11
C ALA A 136 -6.98 -7.34 12.79
N LYS A 137 -5.96 -7.58 13.62
CA LYS A 137 -4.58 -7.13 13.36
C LYS A 137 -4.01 -7.74 12.08
N ASN A 138 -4.25 -9.03 11.84
CA ASN A 138 -3.77 -9.72 10.64
C ASN A 138 -4.46 -9.21 9.37
N TRP A 139 -5.78 -9.00 9.43
CA TRP A 139 -6.51 -8.40 8.31
C TRP A 139 -6.08 -6.97 8.04
N THR A 140 -5.89 -6.16 9.08
CA THR A 140 -5.37 -4.79 8.94
C THR A 140 -4.02 -4.80 8.25
N PHE A 141 -3.12 -5.69 8.69
CA PHE A 141 -1.79 -5.79 8.11
C PHE A 141 -1.80 -6.22 6.64
N ALA A 142 -2.58 -7.25 6.29
CA ALA A 142 -2.66 -7.76 4.94
C ALA A 142 -3.45 -6.85 3.96
N ALA A 143 -4.52 -6.22 4.43
CA ALA A 143 -5.40 -5.43 3.57
C ALA A 143 -5.04 -3.94 3.56
N ILE A 144 -4.88 -3.35 4.74
CA ILE A 144 -4.71 -1.91 4.90
C ILE A 144 -3.25 -1.53 4.75
N THR A 145 -2.36 -2.09 5.57
CA THR A 145 -0.93 -1.77 5.50
C THR A 145 -0.34 -2.10 4.14
N HIS A 146 -0.70 -3.24 3.55
CA HIS A 146 -0.23 -3.60 2.21
C HIS A 146 -0.77 -2.66 1.12
N TYR A 147 -2.04 -2.26 1.19
CA TYR A 147 -2.61 -1.29 0.23
C TYR A 147 -1.91 0.07 0.34
N ASP A 148 -1.64 0.52 1.56
CA ASP A 148 -0.92 1.76 1.83
C ASP A 148 0.53 1.76 1.28
N LEU A 149 1.14 0.60 0.99
CA LEU A 149 2.45 0.53 0.32
C LEU A 149 2.41 0.90 -1.17
N HIS A 150 1.23 0.86 -1.78
CA HIS A 150 1.05 1.16 -3.20
C HIS A 150 0.81 2.64 -3.47
N THR A 151 0.67 3.46 -2.42
CA THR A 151 0.48 4.90 -2.53
C THR A 151 1.76 5.63 -2.99
N ASP A 152 1.57 6.84 -3.54
CA ASP A 152 2.64 7.82 -3.77
C ASP A 152 2.67 8.91 -2.68
N ASP A 153 1.74 8.86 -1.73
CA ASP A 153 1.74 9.72 -0.55
C ASP A 153 2.82 9.28 0.45
N THR A 154 3.86 10.09 0.57
CA THR A 154 5.02 9.82 1.44
C THR A 154 4.64 9.60 2.91
N TYR A 155 3.62 10.28 3.42
CA TYR A 155 3.19 10.13 4.81
C TYR A 155 2.49 8.79 5.04
N VAL A 156 1.56 8.44 4.15
CA VAL A 156 0.85 7.15 4.20
C VAL A 156 1.84 5.99 4.07
N PHE A 157 2.78 6.08 3.13
CA PHE A 157 3.83 5.09 2.94
C PHE A 157 4.74 4.96 4.18
N ALA A 158 5.21 6.07 4.74
CA ALA A 158 6.09 6.05 5.92
C ALA A 158 5.39 5.42 7.13
N ARG A 159 4.10 5.72 7.33
CA ARG A 159 3.27 5.10 8.37
C ARG A 159 3.15 3.60 8.17
N ALA A 160 2.84 3.14 6.96
CA ALA A 160 2.76 1.71 6.66
C ALA A 160 4.10 0.99 6.88
N THR A 161 5.19 1.63 6.48
CA THR A 161 6.55 1.11 6.66
C THR A 161 6.92 0.98 8.14
N LYS A 162 6.52 1.94 8.98
CA LYS A 162 6.70 1.87 10.45
C LYS A 162 6.00 0.65 11.05
N VAL A 163 4.74 0.39 10.65
CA VAL A 163 3.98 -0.78 11.12
C VAL A 163 4.68 -2.09 10.72
N ILE A 164 5.20 -2.17 9.50
CA ILE A 164 5.95 -3.35 9.03
C ILE A 164 7.23 -3.54 9.84
N ARG A 165 7.96 -2.44 10.09
CA ARG A 165 9.18 -2.45 10.91
C ARG A 165 8.89 -2.97 12.32
N GLU A 166 7.91 -2.39 13.00
CA GLU A 166 7.51 -2.80 14.35
C GLU A 166 7.13 -4.29 14.38
N ARG A 167 6.43 -4.78 13.36
CA ARG A 167 6.08 -6.19 13.26
C ARG A 167 7.31 -7.09 13.07
N ALA A 168 8.27 -6.65 12.26
CA ALA A 168 9.54 -7.36 12.08
C ALA A 168 10.41 -7.36 13.36
N GLU A 169 10.41 -6.27 14.13
CA GLU A 169 11.13 -6.18 15.42
C GLU A 169 10.57 -7.18 16.46
N ASN A 170 9.25 -7.36 16.45
CA ASN A 170 8.52 -8.21 17.39
C ASN A 170 8.51 -9.71 17.02
N ILE A 171 9.22 -10.12 15.97
CA ILE A 171 9.39 -11.55 15.67
C ILE A 171 10.19 -12.21 16.81
N THR A 172 9.65 -13.31 17.33
CA THR A 172 10.24 -14.12 18.41
C THR A 172 10.26 -15.59 18.05
N GLU A 173 10.97 -16.43 18.82
CA GLU A 173 11.02 -17.90 18.62
C GLU A 173 9.63 -18.54 18.58
N LYS A 174 8.64 -18.00 19.32
CA LYS A 174 7.26 -18.50 19.32
C LYS A 174 6.61 -18.44 17.95
N SER A 175 6.99 -17.47 17.11
CA SER A 175 6.49 -17.33 15.74
C SER A 175 6.89 -18.49 14.83
N PHE A 176 7.92 -19.26 15.21
CA PHE A 176 8.36 -20.43 14.48
C PHE A 176 7.54 -21.69 14.82
N TYR A 177 7.10 -21.83 16.08
CA TYR A 177 6.50 -23.07 16.60
C TYR A 177 4.96 -23.03 16.70
N GLN A 178 4.32 -21.85 16.80
CA GLN A 178 2.88 -21.74 17.06
C GLN A 178 1.97 -21.70 15.81
N GLY A 179 2.44 -22.13 14.64
CA GLY A 179 1.63 -22.07 13.42
C GLY A 179 1.46 -20.64 12.86
N GLU A 180 2.23 -19.68 13.37
CA GLU A 180 2.37 -18.31 12.84
C GLU A 180 3.15 -18.26 11.51
N LYS A 181 3.33 -19.40 10.83
CA LYS A 181 3.84 -19.48 9.47
C LYS A 181 3.11 -18.49 8.54
N CYS A 182 1.81 -18.34 8.74
CA CYS A 182 0.98 -17.38 8.01
C CYS A 182 1.38 -15.92 8.29
N GLU A 183 1.81 -15.59 9.51
CA GLU A 183 2.25 -14.23 9.86
C GLU A 183 3.58 -13.88 9.19
N LEU A 184 4.55 -14.80 9.22
CA LEU A 184 5.82 -14.63 8.52
C LEU A 184 5.63 -14.53 7.00
N GLU A 185 4.73 -15.35 6.44
CA GLU A 185 4.37 -15.27 5.01
C GLU A 185 3.72 -13.93 4.63
N LEU A 186 2.83 -13.40 5.49
CA LEU A 186 2.24 -12.08 5.31
C LEU A 186 3.32 -10.99 5.38
N LEU A 187 4.17 -11.02 6.41
CA LEU A 187 5.27 -10.06 6.57
C LEU A 187 6.20 -10.07 5.36
N MET A 188 6.61 -11.26 4.90
CA MET A 188 7.45 -11.39 3.71
C MET A 188 6.78 -10.83 2.46
N SER A 189 5.47 -11.01 2.30
CA SER A 189 4.74 -10.44 1.17
C SER A 189 4.78 -8.90 1.17
N LEU A 190 4.68 -8.26 2.33
CA LEU A 190 4.78 -6.81 2.45
C LEU A 190 6.22 -6.30 2.26
N ILE A 191 7.23 -7.01 2.79
CA ILE A 191 8.63 -6.66 2.56
C ILE A 191 8.97 -6.75 1.07
N LYS A 192 8.48 -7.77 0.35
CA LYS A 192 8.62 -7.87 -1.11
C LYS A 192 8.08 -6.63 -1.83
N THR A 193 6.91 -6.15 -1.40
CA THR A 193 6.31 -4.93 -1.98
C THR A 193 7.11 -3.68 -1.64
N LEU A 194 7.63 -3.56 -0.41
CA LEU A 194 8.52 -2.47 0.00
C LEU A 194 9.81 -2.43 -0.83
N VAL A 195 10.49 -3.56 -1.01
CA VAL A 195 11.77 -3.63 -1.73
C VAL A 195 11.62 -3.18 -3.18
N LYS A 196 10.48 -3.43 -3.82
CA LYS A 196 10.18 -2.91 -5.17
C LYS A 196 10.18 -1.39 -5.24
N LYS A 197 9.94 -0.69 -4.12
CA LYS A 197 9.96 0.78 -4.02
C LYS A 197 11.34 1.35 -3.66
N HIS A 198 12.37 0.51 -3.45
CA HIS A 198 13.74 0.96 -3.10
C HIS A 198 14.39 1.88 -4.15
N SER A 199 13.96 1.78 -5.42
CA SER A 199 14.42 2.65 -6.50
C SER A 199 13.95 4.10 -6.35
N ILE A 200 12.96 4.37 -5.50
CA ILE A 200 12.38 5.70 -5.31
C ILE A 200 13.13 6.41 -4.18
N LEU A 201 13.72 7.57 -4.50
CA LEU A 201 14.58 8.34 -3.59
C LEU A 201 13.93 8.61 -2.22
N TRP A 202 12.67 9.06 -2.20
CA TRP A 202 11.98 9.38 -0.95
C TRP A 202 11.61 8.14 -0.12
N ALA A 203 11.51 6.95 -0.73
CA ALA A 203 11.17 5.70 -0.05
C ALA A 203 12.40 4.94 0.45
N LYS A 204 13.57 5.24 -0.12
CA LYS A 204 14.81 4.47 0.06
C LYS A 204 15.15 4.19 1.52
N THR A 205 15.27 5.23 2.36
CA THR A 205 15.66 5.10 3.76
C THR A 205 14.68 4.26 4.58
N ALA A 206 13.38 4.39 4.30
CA ALA A 206 12.33 3.64 4.98
C ALA A 206 12.41 2.15 4.63
N VAL A 207 12.63 1.82 3.35
CA VAL A 207 12.83 0.44 2.89
C VAL A 207 14.09 -0.18 3.51
N GLU A 208 15.22 0.54 3.47
CA GLU A 208 16.48 0.06 4.06
C GLU A 208 16.36 -0.20 5.56
N SER A 209 15.65 0.66 6.29
CA SER A 209 15.38 0.46 7.71
C SER A 209 14.61 -0.82 8.00
N VAL A 210 13.58 -1.15 7.19
CA VAL A 210 12.81 -2.40 7.38
C VAL A 210 13.65 -3.61 7.04
N VAL A 211 14.37 -3.60 5.92
CA VAL A 211 15.21 -4.73 5.49
C VAL A 211 16.29 -4.99 6.53
N SER A 212 16.95 -3.96 7.06
CA SER A 212 17.97 -4.10 8.11
C SER A 212 17.43 -4.81 9.37
N VAL A 213 16.23 -4.44 9.82
CA VAL A 213 15.56 -5.09 10.96
C VAL A 213 15.22 -6.54 10.64
N ALA A 214 14.62 -6.79 9.47
CA ALA A 214 14.22 -8.14 9.06
C ALA A 214 15.44 -9.07 8.95
N THR A 215 16.55 -8.59 8.38
CA THR A 215 17.80 -9.34 8.28
C THR A 215 18.42 -9.63 9.65
N SER A 216 18.31 -8.70 10.60
CA SER A 216 18.76 -8.93 11.99
C SER A 216 17.97 -10.07 12.66
N LYS A 217 16.72 -10.27 12.25
CA LYS A 217 15.81 -11.32 12.72
C LYS A 217 15.74 -12.52 11.78
N ARG A 218 16.66 -12.65 10.81
CA ARG A 218 16.61 -13.67 9.75
C ARG A 218 16.49 -15.09 10.27
N ALA A 219 17.07 -15.42 11.43
CA ALA A 219 17.05 -16.77 12.00
C ALA A 219 15.65 -17.35 12.21
N TYR A 220 14.64 -16.48 12.39
CA TYR A 220 13.24 -16.88 12.58
C TYR A 220 12.50 -17.15 11.26
N PHE A 221 13.08 -16.81 10.12
CA PHE A 221 12.47 -17.04 8.82
C PHE A 221 12.80 -18.45 8.29
N PRO A 222 11.86 -19.09 7.57
CA PRO A 222 12.14 -20.28 6.76
C PRO A 222 13.31 -20.06 5.81
N GLU A 223 14.05 -21.13 5.49
CA GLU A 223 15.27 -21.09 4.66
C GLU A 223 15.08 -20.32 3.34
N LYS A 224 13.97 -20.58 2.62
CA LYS A 224 13.66 -19.87 1.37
C LYS A 224 13.50 -18.36 1.56
N GLN A 225 12.88 -17.94 2.65
CA GLN A 225 12.65 -16.52 2.95
C GLN A 225 13.93 -15.84 3.44
N ARG A 226 14.81 -16.57 4.14
CA ARG A 226 16.15 -16.09 4.52
C ARG A 226 17.00 -15.75 3.30
N GLN A 227 17.01 -16.63 2.30
CA GLN A 227 17.75 -16.40 1.06
C GLN A 227 17.28 -15.13 0.35
N GLU A 228 15.96 -14.91 0.24
CA GLU A 228 15.41 -13.68 -0.33
C GLU A 228 15.83 -12.41 0.46
N LEU A 229 15.83 -12.46 1.79
CA LEU A 229 16.26 -11.33 2.64
C LEU A 229 17.75 -11.04 2.47
N ASP A 230 18.59 -12.08 2.40
CA ASP A 230 20.03 -11.95 2.18
C ASP A 230 20.32 -11.35 0.79
N GLU A 231 19.59 -11.79 -0.25
CA GLU A 231 19.68 -11.21 -1.61
C GLU A 231 19.31 -9.73 -1.63
N TRP A 232 18.21 -9.32 -0.99
CA TRP A 232 17.83 -7.91 -0.92
C TRP A 232 18.85 -7.08 -0.13
N THR A 233 19.37 -7.62 0.97
CA THR A 233 20.40 -6.95 1.78
C THR A 233 21.67 -6.73 0.95
N ALA A 234 22.13 -7.77 0.25
CA ALA A 234 23.30 -7.67 -0.64
C ALA A 234 23.06 -6.67 -1.78
N CYS A 235 21.87 -6.67 -2.38
CA CYS A 235 21.52 -5.72 -3.44
C CYS A 235 21.57 -4.26 -2.96
N ILE A 236 21.04 -4.00 -1.76
CA ILE A 236 21.06 -2.66 -1.14
C ILE A 236 22.49 -2.24 -0.81
N GLN A 237 23.28 -3.11 -0.19
CA GLN A 237 24.67 -2.83 0.15
C GLN A 237 25.53 -2.56 -1.09
N ASN A 238 25.38 -3.37 -2.15
CA ASN A 238 26.11 -3.18 -3.40
C ASN A 238 25.78 -1.85 -4.07
N ARG A 239 24.51 -1.43 -4.06
CA ARG A 239 24.10 -0.11 -4.57
C ARG A 239 24.72 1.04 -3.76
N ASN A 240 24.73 0.94 -2.45
CA ASN A 240 25.32 1.97 -1.59
C ASN A 240 26.83 2.07 -1.78
N ASN A 241 27.53 0.92 -1.83
CA ASN A 241 28.96 0.87 -2.13
C ASN A 241 29.31 1.43 -3.52
N ALA A 242 28.47 1.18 -4.54
CA ALA A 242 28.66 1.73 -5.87
C ALA A 242 28.49 3.26 -5.89
N ALA A 243 27.48 3.79 -5.19
CA ALA A 243 27.26 5.22 -5.05
C ALA A 243 28.43 5.90 -4.33
N ASP A 244 28.97 5.28 -3.27
CA ASP A 244 30.13 5.80 -2.55
C ASP A 244 31.38 5.79 -3.42
N LYS A 245 31.66 4.71 -4.16
CA LYS A 245 32.78 4.65 -5.12
C LYS A 245 32.69 5.77 -6.17
N GLN A 246 31.49 6.07 -6.67
CA GLN A 246 31.30 7.19 -7.60
C GLN A 246 31.58 8.53 -6.92
N ARG A 247 31.12 8.75 -5.69
CA ARG A 247 31.39 9.99 -4.93
C ARG A 247 32.89 10.19 -4.69
N TYR A 248 33.61 9.16 -4.27
CA TYR A 248 35.06 9.23 -4.08
C TYR A 248 35.81 9.47 -5.39
N SER A 249 35.36 8.88 -6.50
CA SER A 249 35.92 9.12 -7.83
C SER A 249 35.71 10.57 -8.29
N SER A 250 34.51 11.12 -8.10
CA SER A 250 34.22 12.53 -8.41
C SER A 250 34.99 13.50 -7.51
N LEU A 251 35.13 13.21 -6.21
CA LEU A 251 35.96 14.02 -5.32
C LEU A 251 37.43 14.02 -5.76
N ARG A 252 37.97 12.86 -6.17
CA ARG A 252 39.34 12.76 -6.69
C ARG A 252 39.52 13.56 -7.98
N ARG A 253 38.55 13.54 -8.90
CA ARG A 253 38.59 14.37 -10.12
C ARG A 253 38.59 15.86 -9.80
N ASN A 254 37.72 16.30 -8.88
CA ASN A 254 37.67 17.71 -8.47
C ASN A 254 38.99 18.18 -7.82
N ILE A 255 39.65 17.34 -7.02
CA ILE A 255 40.96 17.66 -6.43
C ILE A 255 42.06 17.73 -7.50
N THR A 256 42.08 16.78 -8.46
CA THR A 256 43.04 16.80 -9.57
C THR A 256 42.81 17.99 -10.50
N GLU A 257 41.57 18.39 -10.76
CA GLU A 257 41.23 19.57 -11.57
C GLU A 257 41.59 20.88 -10.84
N GLN A 258 41.41 20.96 -9.53
CA GLN A 258 41.88 22.10 -8.73
C GLN A 258 43.42 22.22 -8.74
N HIS A 259 44.15 21.11 -8.58
CA HIS A 259 45.61 21.11 -8.71
C HIS A 259 46.10 21.42 -10.14
N SER A 260 45.33 21.05 -11.17
CA SER A 260 45.59 21.37 -12.58
C SER A 260 45.37 22.86 -12.88
N MET A 261 44.34 23.49 -12.29
CA MET A 261 44.09 24.93 -12.43
C MET A 261 45.04 25.80 -11.58
N GLU A 262 45.48 25.34 -10.41
CA GLU A 262 46.49 26.05 -9.60
C GLU A 262 47.87 26.11 -10.26
N PHE A 263 48.20 25.19 -11.17
CA PHE A 263 49.48 25.23 -11.90
C PHE A 263 49.46 26.11 -13.17
N SER A 264 48.29 26.60 -13.60
CA SER A 264 48.20 27.43 -14.82
C SER A 264 47.94 28.92 -14.57
N GLN A 265 47.66 29.37 -13.34
CA GLN A 265 47.51 30.80 -13.07
C GLN A 265 48.03 31.21 -11.68
N ALA A 266 49.33 31.47 -11.56
CA ALA A 266 49.86 32.27 -10.45
C ALA A 266 51.18 32.99 -10.82
N LYS A 267 51.08 33.96 -11.75
CA LYS A 267 51.96 35.13 -11.73
C LYS A 267 51.28 36.17 -10.82
N ALA A 268 51.36 35.97 -9.51
CA ALA A 268 50.78 36.89 -8.53
C ALA A 268 51.85 37.87 -8.03
N VAL A 269 51.66 39.12 -8.42
CA VAL A 269 52.41 40.30 -8.00
C VAL A 269 52.21 40.55 -6.50
N ILE A 270 53.31 40.77 -5.80
CA ILE A 270 53.37 41.22 -4.40
C ILE A 270 52.72 42.60 -4.30
N GLY A 271 51.70 42.77 -3.45
CA GLY A 271 51.07 44.08 -3.26
C GLY A 271 50.03 44.18 -2.15
N LYS A 272 50.50 44.64 -0.99
CA LYS A 272 49.80 45.42 0.06
C LYS A 272 48.73 44.72 0.92
N SER A 273 49.15 44.48 2.16
CA SER A 273 48.30 44.26 3.33
C SER A 273 47.44 45.49 3.64
N PHE A 274 46.14 45.28 3.87
CA PHE A 274 45.28 46.24 4.57
C PHE A 274 44.94 45.67 5.94
N HIS A 275 45.49 46.30 6.97
CA HIS A 275 45.19 46.06 8.39
C HIS A 275 43.88 46.82 8.74
N PRO A 276 42.87 46.19 9.35
CA PRO A 276 41.76 46.92 9.95
C PRO A 276 42.13 47.27 11.39
N LEU A 277 41.64 48.44 11.87
CA LEU A 277 41.83 49.04 13.21
C LEU A 277 42.84 50.19 13.28
N SER A 278 42.48 51.33 12.65
CA SER A 278 42.83 52.67 13.16
C SER A 278 41.83 53.68 12.61
N ASN A 279 40.78 53.97 13.39
CA ASN A 279 40.17 55.29 13.42
C ASN A 279 39.45 55.47 14.75
N LYS A 280 40.16 56.09 15.70
CA LYS A 280 39.57 56.93 16.73
C LYS A 280 39.82 58.37 16.31
N GLN A 281 38.77 59.10 15.97
CA GLN A 281 38.48 60.46 16.42
C GLN A 281 37.11 60.85 15.89
#